data_AF-A0AAX1UIJ1-F1
#
_entry.id   AF-A0AAX1UIJ1-F1
#
_cell.length_a   1.000
_cell.length_b   1.000
_cell.length_c   1.000
_cell.angle_alpha   90.00
_cell.angle_beta   90.00
_cell.angle_gamma   90.00
#
_symmetry.space_group_name_H-M   'P 1'
#
loop_
_entity.id
_entity.type
_entity.pdbx_description
1 polymer ?
#
loop_
_entity_poly.entity_id
_entity_poly.type
_entity_poly.pdbx_seq_one_letter_code
_entity_poly.pdbx_strand_id
1 'polypeptide(L)'
;MRLWLSLSLTVAATSAAAQASFDCSRASTMVEHAICSDAALAALDRDVAKAYGNARAGQPPAVRDQLLAEQRAWLAARDGCGSDRICLSTAMQNRLSALHASSRSAAPPSDGFTGLYCSERAVMGMQLVGSSLRFDFMVFSGMHSCGTPILTGQRIGAGWTAVDGACRLHVTVEGPDIVVRTDTPAACKETYCGARAAIDEFHMPYSARRPVADPFIGGAGERPC
;
A
#
# COMPACT_ATOMS: atom_id res chain seq x y z
N MET A 1 53.55 -40.70 42.13
CA MET A 1 53.66 -39.96 40.85
C MET A 1 52.31 -40.00 40.15
N ARG A 2 51.99 -38.88 39.50
CA ARG A 2 50.70 -38.49 38.91
C ARG A 2 50.28 -39.42 37.77
N LEU A 3 48.98 -39.49 37.47
CA LEU A 3 48.43 -39.13 36.16
C LEU A 3 46.90 -39.30 36.17
N TRP A 4 46.19 -38.17 36.29
CA TRP A 4 44.75 -38.10 35.98
C TRP A 4 44.66 -37.72 34.50
N LEU A 5 44.08 -38.61 33.67
CA LEU A 5 43.77 -38.29 32.28
C LEU A 5 42.52 -37.40 32.24
N SER A 6 42.73 -36.12 31.94
CA SER A 6 41.66 -35.16 31.66
C SER A 6 41.06 -35.46 30.29
N LEU A 7 39.83 -35.96 30.25
CA LEU A 7 39.06 -36.11 29.01
C LEU A 7 38.48 -34.73 28.63
N SER A 8 39.15 -34.04 27.71
CA SER A 8 38.66 -32.78 27.16
C SER A 8 37.50 -33.03 26.19
N LEU A 9 36.27 -32.76 26.65
CA LEU A 9 35.08 -32.75 25.82
C LEU A 9 35.07 -31.47 24.96
N THR A 10 35.45 -31.58 23.70
CA THR A 10 35.30 -30.51 22.71
C THR A 10 33.82 -30.38 22.33
N VAL A 11 33.14 -29.38 22.89
CA VAL A 11 31.81 -28.98 22.42
C VAL A 11 31.97 -28.30 21.07
N ALA A 12 31.68 -29.04 19.99
CA ALA A 12 31.52 -28.45 18.66
C ALA A 12 30.25 -27.59 18.67
N ALA A 13 30.42 -26.26 18.71
CA ALA A 13 29.34 -25.33 18.48
C ALA A 13 28.93 -25.45 16.99
N THR A 14 27.90 -26.25 16.71
CA THR A 14 27.23 -26.21 15.41
C THR A 14 26.58 -24.84 15.27
N SER A 15 27.25 -23.92 14.58
CA SER A 15 26.65 -22.68 14.11
C SER A 15 25.47 -23.08 13.22
N ALA A 16 24.24 -23.00 13.76
CA ALA A 16 23.05 -23.15 12.95
C ALA A 16 23.14 -22.12 11.82
N ALA A 17 23.26 -22.59 10.58
CA ALA A 17 23.35 -21.71 9.43
C ALA A 17 22.18 -20.73 9.48
N ALA A 18 22.47 -19.44 9.30
CA ALA A 18 21.47 -18.39 9.28
C ALA A 18 20.49 -18.67 8.13
N GLN A 19 19.29 -19.15 8.44
CA GLN A 19 18.34 -19.57 7.41
C GLN A 19 17.59 -18.36 6.87
N ALA A 20 17.91 -17.89 5.67
CA ALA A 20 17.16 -16.83 5.00
C ALA A 20 15.71 -17.26 4.65
N SER A 21 14.94 -16.40 4.00
CA SER A 21 13.61 -16.77 3.45
C SER A 21 13.70 -17.73 2.26
N PHE A 22 14.91 -18.00 1.79
CA PHE A 22 15.25 -18.93 0.71
C PHE A 22 16.30 -19.95 1.17
N ASP A 23 16.51 -20.99 0.36
CA ASP A 23 17.52 -22.01 0.62
C ASP A 23 18.93 -21.48 0.36
N CYS A 24 19.69 -21.27 1.42
CA CYS A 24 21.06 -20.77 1.36
C CYS A 24 22.03 -21.68 0.58
N SER A 25 21.73 -22.96 0.40
CA SER A 25 22.54 -23.84 -0.45
C SER A 25 22.42 -23.50 -1.95
N ARG A 26 21.39 -22.73 -2.31
CA ARG A 26 21.11 -22.27 -3.67
C ARG A 26 21.45 -20.80 -3.90
N ALA A 27 22.11 -20.16 -2.93
CA ALA A 27 22.60 -18.79 -3.07
C ALA A 27 23.54 -18.69 -4.29
N SER A 28 23.32 -17.67 -5.12
CA SER A 28 23.95 -17.46 -6.41
C SER A 28 24.47 -16.03 -6.61
N THR A 29 24.00 -15.08 -5.79
CA THR A 29 24.42 -13.67 -5.84
C THR A 29 25.25 -13.28 -4.60
N MET A 30 26.06 -12.22 -4.73
CA MET A 30 26.82 -11.66 -3.60
C MET A 30 25.91 -11.28 -2.43
N VAL A 31 24.71 -10.78 -2.73
CA VAL A 31 23.68 -10.39 -1.76
C VAL A 31 23.15 -11.61 -1.04
N GLU A 32 22.80 -12.69 -1.77
CA GLU A 32 22.31 -13.93 -1.18
C GLU A 32 23.37 -14.57 -0.26
N HIS A 33 24.63 -14.60 -0.68
CA HIS A 33 25.72 -15.08 0.17
C HIS A 33 25.93 -14.21 1.42
N ALA A 34 25.82 -12.88 1.30
CA ALA A 34 25.90 -11.98 2.44
C ALA A 34 24.75 -12.19 3.43
N ILE A 35 23.52 -12.37 2.93
CA ILE A 35 22.34 -12.68 3.75
C ILE A 35 22.52 -14.02 4.46
N CYS A 36 22.99 -15.06 3.76
CA CYS A 36 23.15 -16.40 4.32
C CYS A 36 24.31 -16.55 5.32
N SER A 37 25.32 -15.68 5.25
CA SER A 37 26.47 -15.69 6.15
C SER A 37 26.29 -14.82 7.39
N ASP A 38 25.23 -13.99 7.45
CA ASP A 38 24.93 -13.10 8.58
C ASP A 38 23.55 -13.39 9.17
N ALA A 39 23.53 -13.81 10.43
CA ALA A 39 22.29 -14.17 11.13
C ALA A 39 21.27 -13.02 11.23
N ALA A 40 21.72 -11.78 11.36
CA ALA A 40 20.84 -10.61 11.42
C ALA A 40 20.28 -10.25 10.05
N LEU A 41 21.08 -10.35 8.99
CA LEU A 41 20.58 -10.15 7.62
C LEU A 41 19.59 -11.25 7.22
N ALA A 42 19.86 -12.52 7.54
CA ALA A 42 18.92 -13.62 7.31
C ALA A 42 17.60 -13.41 8.07
N ALA A 43 17.65 -12.90 9.30
CA ALA A 43 16.45 -12.57 10.06
C ALA A 43 15.63 -11.46 9.39
N LEU A 44 16.28 -10.36 8.98
CA LEU A 44 15.64 -9.27 8.25
C LEU A 44 15.01 -9.74 6.93
N ASP A 45 15.69 -10.63 6.19
CA ASP A 45 15.17 -11.21 4.95
C ASP A 45 13.89 -12.01 5.19
N ARG A 46 13.85 -12.85 6.24
CA ARG A 46 12.63 -13.56 6.66
C ARG A 46 11.50 -12.60 7.06
N ASP A 47 11.82 -11.54 7.80
CA ASP A 47 10.83 -10.56 8.24
C ASP A 47 10.22 -9.81 7.06
N VAL A 48 11.03 -9.39 6.08
CA VAL A 48 10.55 -8.77 4.84
C VAL A 48 9.67 -9.73 4.05
N ALA A 49 10.08 -10.99 3.89
CA ALA A 49 9.30 -12.00 3.17
C ALA A 49 7.93 -12.24 3.83
N LYS A 50 7.90 -12.36 5.16
CA LYS A 50 6.66 -12.51 5.93
C LYS A 50 5.76 -11.28 5.81
N ALA A 51 6.31 -10.09 5.97
CA ALA A 51 5.55 -8.84 5.85
C ALA A 51 4.96 -8.66 4.44
N TYR A 52 5.72 -9.01 3.40
CA TYR A 52 5.23 -9.00 2.02
C TYR A 52 4.11 -10.01 1.77
N GLY A 53 4.23 -11.22 2.31
CA GLY A 53 3.17 -12.23 2.25
C GLY A 53 1.88 -11.73 2.91
N ASN A 54 1.99 -11.13 4.09
CA ASN A 54 0.85 -10.53 4.79
C ASN A 54 0.23 -9.37 4.00
N ALA A 55 1.04 -8.48 3.43
CA ALA A 55 0.56 -7.34 2.65
C ALA A 55 -0.23 -7.77 1.39
N ARG A 56 0.10 -8.94 0.81
CA ARG A 56 -0.59 -9.48 -0.37
C ARG A 56 -1.82 -10.32 -0.08
N ALA A 57 -1.93 -10.86 1.13
CA ALA A 57 -3.03 -11.75 1.49
C ALA A 57 -4.38 -11.01 1.41
N GLY A 58 -5.37 -11.62 0.75
CA GLY A 58 -6.73 -11.06 0.64
C GLY A 58 -6.88 -9.84 -0.29
N GLN A 59 -5.82 -9.38 -0.94
CA GLN A 59 -5.88 -8.21 -1.83
C GLN A 59 -6.47 -8.55 -3.22
N PRO A 60 -7.17 -7.60 -3.88
CA PRO A 60 -7.61 -7.76 -5.27
C PRO A 60 -6.46 -8.02 -6.24
N PRO A 61 -6.68 -8.67 -7.41
CA PRO A 61 -5.64 -8.98 -8.38
C PRO A 61 -4.76 -7.77 -8.78
N ALA A 62 -5.37 -6.63 -9.13
CA ALA A 62 -4.63 -5.42 -9.50
C ALA A 62 -3.68 -4.94 -8.39
N VAL A 63 -4.13 -4.98 -7.13
CA VAL A 63 -3.32 -4.60 -5.96
C VAL A 63 -2.17 -5.60 -5.74
N ARG A 64 -2.43 -6.90 -5.95
CA ARG A 64 -1.39 -7.94 -5.86
C ARG A 64 -0.32 -7.76 -6.92
N ASP A 65 -0.70 -7.34 -8.13
CA ASP A 65 0.22 -7.09 -9.24
C ASP A 65 1.07 -5.85 -8.99
N GLN A 66 0.48 -4.78 -8.47
CA GLN A 66 1.22 -3.59 -8.04
C GLN A 66 2.23 -3.92 -6.93
N LEU A 67 1.79 -4.60 -5.86
CA LEU A 67 2.67 -5.01 -4.77
C LEU A 67 3.84 -5.89 -5.27
N LEU A 68 3.59 -6.73 -6.29
CA LEU A 68 4.63 -7.52 -6.94
C LEU A 68 5.61 -6.66 -7.72
N ALA A 69 5.14 -5.67 -8.49
CA ALA A 69 6.00 -4.75 -9.21
C ALA A 69 6.91 -3.96 -8.25
N GLU A 70 6.35 -3.41 -7.18
CA GLU A 70 7.09 -2.68 -6.16
C GLU A 70 8.12 -3.55 -5.44
N GLN A 71 7.75 -4.79 -5.10
CA GLN A 71 8.68 -5.72 -4.45
C GLN A 71 9.86 -6.07 -5.37
N ARG A 72 9.61 -6.26 -6.68
CA ARG A 72 10.66 -6.52 -7.67
C ARG A 72 11.60 -5.33 -7.83
N ALA A 73 11.04 -4.12 -7.93
CA ALA A 73 11.83 -2.90 -8.02
C ALA A 73 12.71 -2.71 -6.76
N TRP A 74 12.16 -2.98 -5.57
CA TRP A 74 12.91 -2.95 -4.34
C TRP A 74 14.03 -4.00 -4.29
N LEU A 75 13.77 -5.25 -4.72
CA LEU A 75 14.80 -6.29 -4.79
C LEU A 75 15.96 -5.85 -5.69
N ALA A 76 15.67 -5.30 -6.87
CA ALA A 76 16.70 -4.79 -7.77
C ALA A 76 17.54 -3.66 -7.12
N ALA A 77 16.91 -2.76 -6.38
CA ALA A 77 17.61 -1.69 -5.66
C ALA A 77 18.48 -2.24 -4.50
N ARG A 78 17.95 -3.20 -3.72
CA ARG A 78 18.68 -3.90 -2.66
C ARG A 78 19.91 -4.61 -3.24
N ASP A 79 19.76 -5.23 -4.40
CA ASP A 79 20.84 -6.01 -5.01
C ASP A 79 22.03 -5.13 -5.43
N GLY A 80 21.79 -3.83 -5.65
CA GLY A 80 22.84 -2.82 -5.82
C GLY A 80 23.77 -2.64 -4.62
N CYS A 81 23.38 -3.10 -3.42
CA CYS A 81 24.24 -3.10 -2.23
C CYS A 81 25.39 -4.13 -2.29
N GLY A 82 25.31 -5.14 -3.17
CA GLY A 82 26.26 -6.26 -3.17
C GLY A 82 26.31 -6.94 -1.80
N SER A 83 27.50 -7.07 -1.22
CA SER A 83 27.71 -7.66 0.11
C SER A 83 27.83 -6.64 1.25
N ASP A 84 27.52 -5.36 1.01
CA ASP A 84 27.59 -4.33 2.06
C ASP A 84 26.48 -4.56 3.10
N ARG A 85 26.89 -5.00 4.29
CA ARG A 85 26.00 -5.30 5.41
C ARG A 85 25.15 -4.12 5.84
N ILE A 86 25.73 -2.92 5.90
CA ILE A 86 25.00 -1.73 6.37
C ILE A 86 23.96 -1.35 5.33
N CYS A 87 24.35 -1.26 4.05
CA CYS A 87 23.42 -1.01 2.94
C CYS A 87 22.27 -2.01 2.92
N LEU A 88 22.57 -3.30 2.99
CA LEU A 88 21.56 -4.37 3.01
C LEU A 88 20.62 -4.25 4.20
N SER A 89 21.15 -4.04 5.41
CA SER A 89 20.34 -3.90 6.62
C SER A 89 19.42 -2.68 6.55
N THR A 90 19.91 -1.54 6.09
CA THR A 90 19.11 -0.32 5.91
C THR A 90 18.04 -0.50 4.85
N ALA A 91 18.38 -1.09 3.70
CA ALA A 91 17.41 -1.36 2.63
C ALA A 91 16.28 -2.30 3.09
N MET A 92 16.60 -3.34 3.87
CA MET A 92 15.62 -4.28 4.41
C MET A 92 14.76 -3.67 5.52
N GLN A 93 15.35 -2.89 6.44
CA GLN A 93 14.60 -2.20 7.49
C GLN A 93 13.63 -1.15 6.92
N ASN A 94 14.06 -0.41 5.90
CA ASN A 94 13.20 0.54 5.19
C ASN A 94 12.03 -0.18 4.51
N ARG A 95 12.29 -1.31 3.85
CA ARG A 95 11.23 -2.10 3.22
C ARG A 95 10.26 -2.68 4.23
N LEU A 96 10.77 -3.22 5.33
CA LEU A 96 9.93 -3.75 6.41
C LEU A 96 9.04 -2.64 6.99
N SER A 97 9.58 -1.44 7.18
CA SER A 97 8.80 -0.28 7.63
C SER A 97 7.71 0.12 6.63
N ALA A 98 8.02 0.15 5.33
CA ALA A 98 7.04 0.42 4.28
C ALA A 98 5.93 -0.64 4.24
N LEU A 99 6.28 -1.94 4.22
CA LEU A 99 5.32 -3.04 4.23
C LEU A 99 4.46 -3.02 5.51
N HIS A 100 5.06 -2.69 6.66
CA HIS A 100 4.35 -2.53 7.91
C HIS A 100 3.51 -1.27 7.99
N ALA A 101 3.82 -0.19 7.29
CA ALA A 101 2.95 0.98 7.19
C ALA A 101 1.73 0.65 6.33
N SER A 102 1.93 -0.11 5.26
CA SER A 102 0.86 -0.70 4.45
C SER A 102 0.01 -1.69 5.26
N SER A 103 0.57 -2.41 6.24
CA SER A 103 -0.15 -3.41 7.05
C SER A 103 -0.70 -2.90 8.39
N ARG A 104 -0.07 -1.91 9.05
CA ARG A 104 -0.51 -1.30 10.33
C ARG A 104 -1.55 -0.22 10.12
N SER A 105 -1.75 0.22 8.89
CA SER A 105 -3.04 0.75 8.44
C SER A 105 -4.10 -0.34 8.32
N ALA A 106 -4.10 -1.32 9.23
CA ALA A 106 -5.20 -2.25 9.44
C ALA A 106 -6.37 -1.49 10.07
N ALA A 107 -6.98 -0.65 9.23
CA ALA A 107 -8.42 -0.64 9.09
C ALA A 107 -8.96 -2.09 9.07
N PRO A 108 -10.24 -2.32 9.43
CA PRO A 108 -10.89 -3.62 9.26
C PRO A 108 -10.58 -4.19 7.87
N PRO A 109 -10.57 -5.53 7.71
CA PRO A 109 -10.05 -6.23 6.53
C PRO A 109 -10.36 -5.46 5.25
N SER A 110 -9.29 -5.00 4.58
CA SER A 110 -9.40 -4.03 3.51
C SER A 110 -10.30 -4.55 2.40
N ASP A 111 -11.42 -3.87 2.21
CA ASP A 111 -12.13 -3.76 0.94
C ASP A 111 -11.25 -3.39 -0.26
N GLY A 112 -10.00 -2.97 -0.01
CA GLY A 112 -9.03 -2.58 -1.02
C GLY A 112 -9.09 -1.11 -1.41
N PHE A 113 -10.03 -0.31 -0.87
CA PHE A 113 -10.29 1.06 -1.34
C PHE A 113 -10.32 2.09 -0.22
N THR A 114 -10.50 1.69 1.04
CA THR A 114 -10.68 2.63 2.15
C THR A 114 -9.45 3.48 2.44
N GLY A 115 -9.53 4.79 2.28
CA GLY A 115 -8.45 5.71 2.59
C GLY A 115 -8.66 7.12 2.05
N LEU A 116 -7.66 7.95 2.27
CA LEU A 116 -7.58 9.31 1.76
C LEU A 116 -6.69 9.33 0.52
N TYR A 117 -7.19 9.82 -0.60
CA TYR A 117 -6.46 9.94 -1.86
C TYR A 117 -6.10 11.40 -2.08
N CYS A 118 -4.82 11.65 -2.32
CA CYS A 118 -4.26 13.01 -2.42
C CYS A 118 -3.56 13.22 -3.76
N SER A 119 -3.90 14.29 -4.47
CA SER A 119 -3.15 14.78 -5.62
C SER A 119 -2.97 16.30 -5.52
N GLU A 120 -2.15 16.89 -6.40
CA GLU A 120 -1.97 18.35 -6.46
C GLU A 120 -3.27 19.11 -6.72
N ARG A 121 -4.28 18.44 -7.29
CA ARG A 121 -5.54 19.05 -7.73
C ARG A 121 -6.77 18.45 -7.09
N ALA A 122 -6.65 17.44 -6.24
CA ALA A 122 -7.82 16.81 -5.64
C ALA A 122 -7.50 16.08 -4.34
N VAL A 123 -8.48 16.10 -3.44
CA VAL A 123 -8.53 15.27 -2.24
C VAL A 123 -9.81 14.45 -2.29
N MET A 124 -9.72 13.16 -1.99
CA MET A 124 -10.88 12.26 -1.98
C MET A 124 -10.83 11.31 -0.79
N GLY A 125 -11.90 11.26 0.00
CA GLY A 125 -12.09 10.22 1.00
C GLY A 125 -12.90 9.07 0.42
N MET A 126 -12.49 7.83 0.68
CA MET A 126 -13.26 6.65 0.30
C MET A 126 -13.29 5.65 1.45
N GLN A 127 -14.46 5.08 1.73
CA GLN A 127 -14.63 4.02 2.72
C GLN A 127 -15.65 3.00 2.22
N LEU A 128 -15.27 1.72 2.08
CA LEU A 128 -16.27 0.70 1.81
C LEU A 128 -16.96 0.28 3.11
N VAL A 129 -18.28 0.20 3.07
CA VAL A 129 -19.13 -0.29 4.16
C VAL A 129 -20.03 -1.38 3.60
N GLY A 130 -19.62 -2.64 3.79
CA GLY A 130 -20.25 -3.77 3.13
C GLY A 130 -19.99 -3.74 1.62
N SER A 131 -21.05 -3.68 0.80
CA SER A 131 -20.94 -3.48 -0.65
C SER A 131 -21.05 -2.01 -1.07
N SER A 132 -21.42 -1.11 -0.16
CA SER A 132 -21.61 0.30 -0.45
C SER A 132 -20.28 1.06 -0.32
N LEU A 133 -20.07 2.04 -1.18
CA LEU A 133 -18.91 2.93 -1.10
C LEU A 133 -19.36 4.27 -0.55
N ARG A 134 -18.88 4.64 0.63
CA ARG A 134 -18.94 6.03 1.08
C ARG A 134 -17.79 6.79 0.45
N PHE A 135 -18.03 7.96 -0.11
CA PHE A 135 -16.96 8.78 -0.65
C PHE A 135 -17.33 10.25 -0.67
N ASP A 136 -16.32 11.10 -0.64
CA ASP A 136 -16.41 12.51 -0.99
C ASP A 136 -15.14 12.91 -1.73
N PHE A 137 -15.20 14.04 -2.43
CA PHE A 137 -14.00 14.60 -3.02
C PHE A 137 -14.11 16.11 -3.13
N MET A 138 -12.95 16.74 -3.26
CA MET A 138 -12.79 18.14 -3.60
C MET A 138 -11.69 18.26 -4.65
N VAL A 139 -12.02 18.87 -5.79
CA VAL A 139 -11.10 19.19 -6.87
C VAL A 139 -10.80 20.69 -6.83
N PHE A 140 -9.55 21.07 -7.06
CA PHE A 140 -9.04 22.43 -7.07
C PHE A 140 -8.61 22.85 -8.47
N SER A 141 -9.03 24.04 -8.89
CA SER A 141 -8.66 24.68 -10.14
C SER A 141 -8.39 26.17 -9.91
N GLY A 142 -7.14 26.51 -9.63
CA GLY A 142 -6.76 27.86 -9.24
C GLY A 142 -7.40 28.22 -7.90
N MET A 143 -8.17 29.31 -7.86
CA MET A 143 -8.90 29.75 -6.66
C MET A 143 -10.28 29.05 -6.50
N HIS A 144 -10.67 28.23 -7.46
CA HIS A 144 -11.97 27.56 -7.44
C HIS A 144 -11.83 26.13 -6.96
N SER A 145 -12.79 25.70 -6.14
CA SER A 145 -12.95 24.29 -5.78
C SER A 145 -14.35 23.81 -6.15
N CYS A 146 -14.46 22.52 -6.43
CA CYS A 146 -15.74 21.82 -6.49
C CYS A 146 -15.63 20.54 -5.69
N GLY A 147 -16.65 20.20 -4.93
CA GLY A 147 -16.63 18.99 -4.14
C GLY A 147 -18.01 18.54 -3.72
N THR A 148 -18.05 17.31 -3.22
CA THR A 148 -19.27 16.64 -2.77
C THR A 148 -19.30 16.58 -1.25
N PRO A 149 -20.49 16.50 -0.62
CA PRO A 149 -20.58 15.94 0.73
C PRO A 149 -20.24 14.44 0.68
N ILE A 150 -20.26 13.78 1.84
CA ILE A 150 -20.10 12.32 1.88
C ILE A 150 -21.33 11.67 1.24
N LEU A 151 -21.13 11.11 0.05
CA LEU A 151 -22.11 10.35 -0.68
C LEU A 151 -21.98 8.86 -0.36
N THR A 152 -23.05 8.12 -0.60
CA THR A 152 -23.04 6.65 -0.52
C THR A 152 -23.42 6.06 -1.87
N GLY A 153 -22.46 5.46 -2.55
CA GLY A 153 -22.64 4.73 -3.79
C GLY A 153 -23.04 3.28 -3.54
N GLN A 154 -24.05 2.81 -4.29
CA GLN A 154 -24.44 1.41 -4.33
C GLN A 154 -23.64 0.66 -5.39
N ARG A 155 -23.30 -0.60 -5.13
CA ARG A 155 -22.53 -1.41 -6.08
C ARG A 155 -23.34 -1.72 -7.33
N ILE A 156 -22.82 -1.35 -8.50
CA ILE A 156 -23.41 -1.66 -9.81
C ILE A 156 -22.30 -2.19 -10.72
N GLY A 157 -22.37 -3.47 -11.06
CA GLY A 157 -21.33 -4.14 -11.85
C GLY A 157 -19.96 -4.14 -11.15
N ALA A 158 -18.96 -3.54 -11.79
CA ALA A 158 -17.60 -3.41 -11.26
C ALA A 158 -17.35 -2.11 -10.45
N GLY A 159 -18.33 -1.19 -10.40
CA GLY A 159 -18.19 0.10 -9.73
C GLY A 159 -19.30 0.40 -8.75
N TRP A 160 -19.41 1.67 -8.37
CA TRP A 160 -20.43 2.20 -7.49
C TRP A 160 -21.12 3.38 -8.13
N THR A 161 -22.42 3.53 -7.86
CA THR A 161 -23.20 4.68 -8.32
C THR A 161 -23.86 5.34 -7.13
N ALA A 162 -23.55 6.63 -6.92
CA ALA A 162 -24.24 7.49 -5.97
C ALA A 162 -25.21 8.39 -6.73
N VAL A 163 -26.39 8.61 -6.15
CA VAL A 163 -27.41 9.51 -6.68
C VAL A 163 -27.76 10.50 -5.58
N ASP A 164 -27.73 11.78 -5.91
CA ASP A 164 -28.12 12.89 -5.04
C ASP A 164 -28.97 13.87 -5.87
N GLY A 165 -30.28 13.86 -5.61
CA GLY A 165 -31.24 14.53 -6.48
C GLY A 165 -31.14 14.03 -7.92
N ALA A 166 -30.84 14.94 -8.85
CA ALA A 166 -30.65 14.65 -10.27
C ALA A 166 -29.18 14.36 -10.64
N CYS A 167 -28.23 14.60 -9.74
CA CYS A 167 -26.83 14.27 -9.96
C CYS A 167 -26.58 12.79 -9.71
N ARG A 168 -25.88 12.16 -10.65
CA ARG A 168 -25.43 10.78 -10.57
C ARG A 168 -23.94 10.71 -10.82
N LEU A 169 -23.24 10.10 -9.86
CA LEU A 169 -21.79 9.91 -9.91
C LEU A 169 -21.49 8.41 -9.93
N HIS A 170 -20.58 8.03 -10.81
CA HIS A 170 -20.06 6.68 -10.95
C HIS A 170 -18.61 6.66 -10.49
N VAL A 171 -18.29 5.72 -9.61
CA VAL A 171 -16.92 5.43 -9.17
C VAL A 171 -16.52 4.07 -9.71
N THR A 172 -15.51 4.03 -10.56
CA THR A 172 -14.95 2.81 -11.16
C THR A 172 -13.47 2.67 -10.85
N VAL A 173 -12.95 1.45 -11.02
CA VAL A 173 -11.53 1.16 -10.96
C VAL A 173 -11.10 0.80 -12.37
N GLU A 174 -10.28 1.66 -13.00
CA GLU A 174 -9.84 1.52 -14.38
C GLU A 174 -8.31 1.48 -14.41
N GLY A 175 -7.74 0.28 -14.54
CA GLY A 175 -6.28 0.10 -14.49
C GLY A 175 -5.71 0.51 -13.11
N PRO A 176 -4.76 1.46 -13.05
CA PRO A 176 -4.21 1.95 -11.78
C PRO A 176 -5.06 3.05 -11.12
N ASP A 177 -6.14 3.51 -11.77
CA ASP A 177 -6.86 4.71 -11.36
C ASP A 177 -8.24 4.40 -10.78
N ILE A 178 -8.62 5.18 -9.77
CA ILE A 178 -10.00 5.38 -9.35
C ILE A 178 -10.57 6.50 -10.22
N VAL A 179 -11.60 6.19 -10.98
CA VAL A 179 -12.24 7.14 -11.90
C VAL A 179 -13.59 7.53 -11.35
N VAL A 180 -13.82 8.84 -11.22
CA VAL A 180 -15.13 9.40 -10.88
C VAL A 180 -15.68 10.11 -12.10
N ARG A 181 -16.85 9.67 -12.56
CA ARG A 181 -17.54 10.18 -13.76
C ARG A 181 -18.99 10.52 -13.44
N THR A 182 -19.60 11.36 -14.27
CA THR A 182 -21.05 11.57 -14.26
C THR A 182 -21.64 11.37 -15.66
N ASP A 183 -22.85 10.81 -15.72
CA ASP A 183 -23.72 10.82 -16.90
C ASP A 183 -24.73 11.99 -16.86
N THR A 184 -24.69 12.82 -15.81
CA THR A 184 -25.60 13.94 -15.53
C THR A 184 -24.83 15.23 -15.18
N PRO A 185 -23.91 15.69 -16.05
CA PRO A 185 -22.96 16.77 -15.74
C PRO A 185 -23.62 18.10 -15.38
N ALA A 186 -24.74 18.46 -16.04
CA ALA A 186 -25.48 19.68 -15.72
C ALA A 186 -26.04 19.65 -14.28
N ALA A 187 -26.61 18.53 -13.86
CA ALA A 187 -27.16 18.36 -12.52
C ALA A 187 -26.07 18.36 -11.45
N CYS A 188 -24.97 17.63 -11.69
CA CYS A 188 -23.84 17.60 -10.75
C CYS A 188 -23.15 18.96 -10.63
N LYS A 189 -23.04 19.69 -11.74
CA LYS A 189 -22.55 21.08 -11.73
C LYS A 189 -23.43 21.97 -10.86
N GLU A 190 -24.74 21.95 -11.07
CA GLU A 190 -25.69 22.75 -10.28
C GLU A 190 -25.64 22.39 -8.79
N THR A 191 -25.54 21.10 -8.48
CA THR A 191 -25.57 20.59 -7.10
C THR A 191 -24.28 20.92 -6.34
N TYR A 192 -23.10 20.82 -6.97
CA TYR A 192 -21.82 20.82 -6.25
C TYR A 192 -20.84 21.93 -6.64
N CYS A 193 -20.87 22.39 -7.89
CA CYS A 193 -19.84 23.29 -8.42
C CYS A 193 -20.33 24.71 -8.72
N GLY A 194 -21.65 24.93 -8.72
CA GLY A 194 -22.27 26.16 -9.19
C GLY A 194 -21.94 26.48 -10.66
N ALA A 195 -21.90 27.77 -11.02
CA ALA A 195 -21.79 28.18 -12.42
C ALA A 195 -20.40 27.96 -13.06
N ARG A 196 -19.33 27.75 -12.27
CA ARG A 196 -17.94 27.97 -12.71
C ARG A 196 -17.04 26.73 -12.77
N ALA A 197 -17.47 25.58 -12.24
CA ALA A 197 -16.73 24.32 -12.33
C ALA A 197 -17.67 23.18 -12.75
N ALA A 198 -17.12 22.06 -13.23
CA ALA A 198 -17.87 20.86 -13.58
C ALA A 198 -17.11 19.63 -13.06
N ILE A 199 -17.86 18.58 -12.72
CA ILE A 199 -17.34 17.25 -12.42
C ILE A 199 -17.74 16.39 -13.61
N ASP A 200 -17.00 16.46 -14.72
CA ASP A 200 -17.28 15.57 -15.86
C ASP A 200 -16.63 14.21 -15.59
N GLU A 201 -15.33 14.25 -15.33
CA GLU A 201 -14.50 13.09 -15.06
C GLU A 201 -13.22 13.51 -14.37
N PHE A 202 -12.78 12.77 -13.37
CA PHE A 202 -11.42 12.88 -12.86
C PHE A 202 -10.88 11.55 -12.36
N HIS A 203 -9.55 11.48 -12.34
CA HIS A 203 -8.77 10.28 -12.08
C HIS A 203 -7.95 10.50 -10.81
N MET A 204 -8.03 9.55 -9.90
CA MET A 204 -7.18 9.48 -8.71
C MET A 204 -6.36 8.20 -8.79
N PRO A 205 -5.03 8.27 -8.93
CA PRO A 205 -4.22 7.06 -8.97
C PRO A 205 -4.37 6.33 -7.64
N TYR A 206 -4.51 5.02 -7.70
CA TYR A 206 -4.61 4.19 -6.50
C TYR A 206 -3.37 4.32 -5.60
N SER A 207 -2.20 4.58 -6.20
CA SER A 207 -0.95 4.87 -5.48
C SER A 207 -0.97 6.16 -4.66
N ALA A 208 -1.91 7.09 -4.93
CA ALA A 208 -2.12 8.27 -4.10
C ALA A 208 -2.86 7.99 -2.79
N ARG A 209 -3.30 6.75 -2.57
CA ARG A 209 -4.00 6.34 -1.36
C ARG A 209 -3.06 6.40 -0.16
N ARG A 210 -3.46 7.17 0.84
CA ARG A 210 -3.01 7.12 2.22
C ARG A 210 -4.05 6.34 3.03
N PRO A 211 -3.75 5.10 3.42
CA PRO A 211 -4.69 4.30 4.19
C PRO A 211 -4.96 4.93 5.56
N VAL A 212 -6.24 5.16 5.86
CA VAL A 212 -6.72 5.70 7.14
C VAL A 212 -8.04 5.01 7.49
N ALA A 213 -8.31 4.83 8.78
CA ALA A 213 -9.52 4.12 9.24
C ALA A 213 -10.82 4.89 8.96
N ASP A 214 -10.75 6.21 9.13
CA ASP A 214 -11.82 7.13 8.77
C ASP A 214 -11.23 8.24 7.88
N PRO A 215 -11.51 8.21 6.56
CA PRO A 215 -11.00 9.20 5.62
C PRO A 215 -11.80 10.50 5.65
N PHE A 216 -12.85 10.59 6.48
CA PHE A 216 -13.78 11.70 6.51
C PHE A 216 -13.59 12.65 7.70
N ILE A 217 -12.50 12.50 8.44
CA ILE A 217 -12.16 13.40 9.54
C ILE A 217 -11.83 14.79 8.96
N GLY A 218 -12.64 15.79 9.31
CA GLY A 218 -12.52 17.17 8.81
C GLY A 218 -13.12 17.36 7.41
N GLY A 219 -13.24 18.63 6.99
CA GLY A 219 -13.69 18.96 5.64
C GLY A 219 -12.71 18.45 4.59
N ALA A 220 -13.18 18.06 3.41
CA ALA A 220 -12.31 17.50 2.35
C ALA A 220 -11.10 18.40 2.00
N GLY A 221 -11.25 19.73 2.05
CA GLY A 221 -10.17 20.68 1.82
C GLY A 221 -9.22 20.93 3.00
N GLU A 222 -9.50 20.39 4.17
CA GLU A 222 -8.69 20.54 5.40
C GLU A 222 -7.91 19.28 5.75
N ARG A 223 -8.15 18.19 5.02
CA ARG A 223 -7.50 16.90 5.28
C ARG A 223 -6.02 17.00 5.01
N PRO A 224 -5.18 16.32 5.81
CA PRO A 224 -3.73 16.38 5.68
C PRO A 224 -3.29 15.59 4.45
N CYS A 225 -3.52 16.14 3.27
CA CYS A 225 -2.71 15.93 2.09
C CYS A 225 -1.52 16.91 2.16
#